data_AF-A0A970YSS5-F1
#
_entry.id   AF-A0A970YSS5-F1
#
_cell.length_a   1.000
_cell.length_b   1.000
_cell.length_c   1.000
_cell.angle_alpha   90.00
_cell.angle_beta   90.00
_cell.angle_gamma   90.00
#
_symmetry.space_group_name_H-M   'P 1'
#
loop_
_entity.id
_entity.type
_entity.pdbx_description
1 polymer ?
#
loop_
_entity_poly.entity_id
_entity_poly.type
_entity_poly.pdbx_seq_one_letter_code
_entity_poly.pdbx_strand_id
1 'polypeptide(L)'
;DNIKGSFNGSDIMKTISELDNSPENFEELFAMHQGFTFEENLGRLVEATNSIAGTGRKYLPSKEQIQVLMDAPRRAKEFLQSDCFRDLSDDLKRRTQAVQNEIAMASFIDNVNIRGRVIEYLISSDPGSLRENIIDCLRNRKPIPEFKTDYKLGDYSKEYPNYITETDIKTKVLSLNSNPKAYNIDKLLQFLSHEKTVYLIYLVGIDKDGRITSRLCPVFQDQLRTSTNIIHHWAGRNSRGVVQFVGNGPNDILYDYNDGLSIEASKDYLMELLSL
;
A
#
# COMPACT_ATOMS: atom_id res chain seq x y z
N ASP A 1 26.72 9.39 12.27
CA ASP A 1 25.58 8.94 13.10
C ASP A 1 24.17 9.32 12.64
N ASN A 2 23.96 10.14 11.59
CA ASN A 2 22.61 10.59 11.19
C ASN A 2 22.05 9.99 9.88
N ILE A 3 22.72 9.01 9.27
CA ILE A 3 22.22 8.41 8.02
C ILE A 3 21.30 7.24 8.39
N LYS A 4 20.00 7.49 8.33
CA LYS A 4 18.97 6.45 8.38
C LYS A 4 18.46 6.20 6.97
N GLY A 5 18.96 5.14 6.33
CA GLY A 5 18.43 4.62 5.07
C GLY A 5 17.55 3.41 5.34
N SER A 6 16.34 3.39 4.79
CA SER A 6 15.57 2.15 4.66
C SER A 6 15.95 1.52 3.32
N PHE A 7 16.70 0.41 3.37
CA PHE A 7 17.00 -0.40 2.20
C PHE A 7 15.99 -1.55 2.13
N ASN A 8 15.27 -1.71 1.03
CA ASN A 8 14.50 -2.93 0.84
C ASN A 8 15.47 -4.04 0.45
N GLY A 9 15.17 -5.30 0.80
CA GLY A 9 16.01 -6.43 0.38
C GLY A 9 16.17 -6.57 -1.15
N SER A 10 15.27 -5.97 -1.94
CA SER A 10 15.39 -5.87 -3.41
C SER A 10 16.51 -4.93 -3.86
N ASP A 11 16.93 -4.02 -2.99
CA ASP A 11 17.90 -2.97 -3.27
C ASP A 11 19.33 -3.44 -2.93
N ILE A 12 19.47 -4.65 -2.36
CA ILE A 12 20.75 -5.27 -2.02
C ILE A 12 21.31 -5.96 -3.28
N MET A 13 22.56 -5.64 -3.62
CA MET A 13 23.28 -6.32 -4.69
C MET A 13 23.44 -7.80 -4.34
N LYS A 14 23.03 -8.66 -5.28
CA LYS A 14 23.08 -10.12 -5.12
C LYS A 14 24.43 -10.73 -5.50
N THR A 15 25.22 -9.98 -6.27
CA THR A 15 26.54 -10.39 -6.77
C THR A 15 27.49 -9.21 -6.77
N ILE A 16 28.72 -9.39 -6.32
CA ILE A 16 29.81 -8.41 -6.41
C ILE A 16 31.03 -9.12 -6.98
N SER A 17 31.54 -8.66 -8.13
CA SER A 17 32.73 -9.25 -8.77
C SER A 17 32.66 -10.78 -8.89
N GLU A 18 31.52 -11.29 -9.39
CA GLU A 18 31.24 -12.73 -9.57
C GLU A 18 31.05 -13.54 -8.27
N LEU A 19 31.22 -12.93 -7.10
CA LEU A 19 30.86 -13.54 -5.82
C LEU A 19 29.39 -13.29 -5.50
N ASP A 20 28.67 -14.35 -5.18
CA ASP A 20 27.30 -14.27 -4.66
C ASP A 20 27.31 -13.67 -3.24
N ASN A 21 26.32 -12.84 -2.94
CA ASN A 21 26.08 -12.31 -1.60
C ASN A 21 25.41 -13.38 -0.72
N SER A 22 26.17 -14.43 -0.39
CA SER A 22 25.75 -15.59 0.40
C SER A 22 26.72 -15.84 1.57
N PRO A 23 26.29 -16.53 2.64
CA PRO A 23 27.10 -16.74 3.84
C PRO A 23 28.49 -17.31 3.57
N GLU A 24 28.63 -18.14 2.54
CA GLU A 24 29.87 -18.79 2.14
C GLU A 24 30.93 -17.79 1.66
N ASN A 25 30.51 -16.62 1.16
CA ASN A 25 31.39 -15.60 0.59
C ASN A 25 31.56 -14.37 1.52
N PHE A 26 30.94 -14.35 2.70
CA PHE A 26 30.91 -13.15 3.56
C PHE A 26 32.30 -12.70 4.03
N GLU A 27 33.21 -13.61 4.35
CA GLU A 27 34.57 -13.24 4.76
C GLU A 27 35.33 -12.52 3.63
N GLU A 28 35.22 -13.04 2.41
CA GLU A 28 35.89 -12.48 1.24
C GLU A 28 35.26 -11.14 0.83
N LEU A 29 33.93 -11.06 0.79
CA LEU A 29 33.19 -9.81 0.56
C LEU A 29 33.53 -8.76 1.63
N PHE A 30 33.63 -9.16 2.89
CA PHE A 30 34.01 -8.25 3.98
C PHE A 30 35.46 -7.78 3.85
N ALA A 31 36.39 -8.67 3.52
CA ALA A 31 37.79 -8.33 3.28
C ALA A 31 37.96 -7.34 2.11
N MET A 32 37.18 -7.49 1.03
CA MET A 32 37.15 -6.53 -0.09
C MET A 32 36.72 -5.13 0.35
N HIS A 33 35.85 -5.03 1.36
CA HIS A 33 35.35 -3.76 1.89
C HIS A 33 36.16 -3.19 3.06
N GLN A 34 36.97 -4.01 3.74
CA GLN A 34 37.82 -3.57 4.87
C GLN A 34 38.86 -2.51 4.48
N GLY A 35 39.27 -2.48 3.21
CA GLY A 35 40.25 -1.52 2.71
C GLY A 35 39.76 -0.07 2.63
N PHE A 36 38.47 0.17 2.84
CA PHE A 36 37.87 1.50 2.82
C PHE A 36 37.54 1.98 4.23
N THR A 37 38.00 3.18 4.57
CA THR A 37 37.54 3.88 5.77
C THR A 37 36.05 4.21 5.68
N PHE A 38 35.44 4.53 6.83
CA PHE A 38 34.04 4.94 6.86
C PHE A 38 33.81 6.19 6.00
N GLU A 39 34.71 7.16 6.06
CA GLU A 39 34.66 8.43 5.33
C GLU A 39 34.76 8.21 3.82
N GLU A 40 35.66 7.34 3.37
CA GLU A 40 35.80 6.97 1.95
C GLU A 40 34.56 6.24 1.43
N ASN A 41 34.02 5.30 2.23
CA ASN A 41 32.79 4.62 1.88
C ASN A 41 31.60 5.58 1.82
N LEU A 42 31.51 6.52 2.76
CA LEU A 42 30.46 7.54 2.77
C LEU A 42 30.58 8.46 1.54
N GLY A 43 31.78 8.95 1.24
CA GLY A 43 32.05 9.76 0.05
C GLY A 43 31.64 9.02 -1.22
N ARG A 44 32.08 7.77 -1.38
CA ARG A 44 31.71 6.90 -2.52
C ARG A 44 30.20 6.71 -2.65
N LEU A 45 29.50 6.42 -1.55
CA LEU A 45 28.04 6.23 -1.56
C LEU A 45 27.30 7.52 -1.93
N VAL A 46 27.73 8.67 -1.41
CA VAL A 46 27.16 9.98 -1.73
C VAL A 46 27.41 10.35 -3.19
N GLU A 47 28.64 10.18 -3.69
CA GLU A 47 29.00 10.44 -5.09
C GLU A 47 28.28 9.52 -6.07
N ALA A 48 28.18 8.23 -5.75
CA ALA A 48 27.38 7.28 -6.53
C ALA A 48 25.90 7.70 -6.56
N THR A 49 25.38 8.22 -5.43
CA THR A 49 24.01 8.74 -5.35
C THR A 49 23.80 9.98 -6.21
N ASN A 50 24.79 10.87 -6.31
CA ASN A 50 24.71 12.06 -7.16
C ASN A 50 24.58 11.72 -8.66
N SER A 51 25.05 10.54 -9.07
CA SER A 51 24.93 10.05 -10.45
C SER A 51 23.61 9.32 -10.73
N ILE A 52 22.78 9.07 -9.71
CA ILE A 52 21.50 8.39 -9.90
C ILE A 52 20.46 9.40 -10.39
N ALA A 53 20.17 9.32 -11.69
CA ALA A 53 19.00 9.97 -12.26
C ALA A 53 17.73 9.27 -11.76
N GLY A 54 16.80 10.05 -11.19
CA GLY A 54 15.50 9.57 -10.78
C GLY A 54 14.74 8.86 -11.90
N THR A 55 14.36 7.60 -11.70
CA THR A 55 13.58 6.85 -12.71
C THR A 55 12.08 7.17 -12.66
N GLY A 56 11.56 7.57 -11.50
CA GLY A 56 10.17 8.01 -11.33
C GLY A 56 9.97 9.49 -11.65
N ARG A 57 8.70 9.90 -11.75
CA ARG A 57 8.29 11.30 -11.89
C ARG A 57 7.29 11.64 -10.79
N LYS A 58 7.62 12.66 -9.99
CA LYS A 58 6.64 13.33 -9.13
C LYS A 58 5.47 13.80 -10.00
N TYR A 59 4.25 13.57 -9.54
CA TYR A 59 3.07 14.09 -10.21
C TYR A 59 2.99 15.61 -9.98
N LEU A 60 2.84 16.37 -11.06
CA LEU A 60 2.76 17.83 -11.05
C LEU A 60 1.41 18.25 -11.63
N PRO A 61 0.39 18.48 -10.78
CA PRO A 61 -0.94 18.88 -11.26
C PRO A 61 -0.92 20.30 -11.85
N SER A 62 -1.77 20.54 -12.85
CA SER A 62 -2.10 21.89 -13.33
C SER A 62 -2.88 22.69 -12.26
N LYS A 63 -3.08 23.99 -12.49
CA LYS A 63 -3.88 24.84 -11.58
C LYS A 63 -5.32 24.34 -11.47
N GLU A 64 -5.90 23.89 -12.58
CA GLU A 64 -7.25 23.33 -12.65
C GLU A 64 -7.30 22.00 -11.87
N GLN A 65 -6.31 21.12 -12.08
CA GLN A 65 -6.19 19.86 -11.35
C GLN A 65 -6.02 20.06 -9.84
N ILE A 66 -5.33 21.12 -9.40
CA ILE A 66 -5.24 21.49 -7.98
C ILE A 66 -6.62 21.87 -7.43
N GLN A 67 -7.43 22.62 -8.19
CA GLN A 67 -8.79 22.97 -7.75
C GLN A 67 -9.65 21.71 -7.58
N VAL A 68 -9.61 20.78 -8.54
CA VAL A 68 -10.33 19.50 -8.46
C VAL A 68 -9.82 18.66 -7.29
N LEU A 69 -8.51 18.61 -7.08
CA LEU A 69 -7.89 17.88 -5.97
C LEU A 69 -8.33 18.44 -4.61
N MET A 70 -8.38 19.77 -4.46
CA MET A 70 -8.81 20.41 -3.21
C MET A 70 -10.30 20.22 -2.93
N ASP A 71 -11.10 19.86 -3.93
CA ASP A 71 -12.51 19.50 -3.78
C ASP A 71 -12.71 18.00 -3.44
N ALA A 72 -11.66 17.17 -3.56
CA ALA A 72 -11.75 15.73 -3.30
C ALA A 72 -12.30 15.36 -1.90
N PRO A 73 -11.97 16.07 -0.80
CA PRO A 73 -12.56 15.78 0.50
C PRO A 73 -14.08 15.98 0.55
N ARG A 74 -14.61 16.99 -0.17
CA ARG A 74 -16.06 17.21 -0.29
C ARG A 74 -16.69 16.06 -1.06
N ARG A 75 -16.11 15.67 -2.22
CA ARG A 75 -16.61 14.51 -3.01
C ARG A 75 -16.64 13.23 -2.19
N ALA A 76 -15.61 12.96 -1.41
CA ALA A 76 -15.56 11.78 -0.54
C ALA A 76 -16.64 11.82 0.55
N LYS A 77 -16.86 12.98 1.18
CA LYS A 77 -17.92 13.16 2.19
C LYS A 77 -19.32 12.94 1.60
N GLU A 78 -19.58 13.47 0.42
CA GLU A 78 -20.84 13.26 -0.31
C GLU A 78 -21.02 11.79 -0.71
N PHE A 79 -19.95 11.14 -1.16
CA PHE A 79 -19.99 9.71 -1.50
C PHE A 79 -20.40 8.86 -0.30
N LEU A 80 -19.87 9.11 0.90
CA LEU A 80 -20.22 8.37 2.13
C LEU A 80 -21.72 8.43 2.46
N GLN A 81 -22.39 9.51 2.09
CA GLN A 81 -23.81 9.71 2.32
C GLN A 81 -24.69 9.13 1.20
N SER A 82 -24.08 8.60 0.14
CA SER A 82 -24.77 8.14 -1.07
C SER A 82 -25.12 6.66 -1.04
N ASP A 83 -26.08 6.28 -1.88
CA ASP A 83 -26.44 4.88 -2.15
C ASP A 83 -25.27 4.12 -2.80
N CYS A 84 -24.40 4.82 -3.54
CA CYS A 84 -23.23 4.25 -4.20
C CYS A 84 -22.22 3.73 -3.18
N PHE A 85 -22.06 4.41 -2.02
CA PHE A 85 -21.20 3.91 -0.95
C PHE A 85 -21.78 2.66 -0.29
N ARG A 86 -23.09 2.64 -0.02
CA ARG A 86 -23.77 1.47 0.54
C ARG A 86 -23.62 0.25 -0.37
N ASP A 87 -23.86 0.44 -1.67
CA ASP A 87 -23.70 -0.60 -2.67
C ASP A 87 -22.24 -1.10 -2.77
N LEU A 88 -21.25 -0.21 -2.81
CA LEU A 88 -19.82 -0.60 -2.80
C LEU A 88 -19.45 -1.37 -1.53
N SER A 89 -19.89 -0.88 -0.37
CA SER A 89 -19.61 -1.49 0.93
C SER A 89 -20.19 -2.91 1.02
N ASP A 90 -21.43 -3.08 0.59
CA ASP A 90 -22.10 -4.37 0.62
C ASP A 90 -21.54 -5.34 -0.43
N ASP A 91 -21.12 -4.84 -1.59
CA ASP A 91 -20.43 -5.66 -2.59
C ASP A 91 -19.11 -6.24 -2.04
N LEU A 92 -18.25 -5.38 -1.48
CA LEU A 92 -16.98 -5.80 -0.91
C LEU A 92 -17.16 -6.76 0.27
N LYS A 93 -18.13 -6.51 1.15
CA LYS A 93 -18.47 -7.43 2.25
C LYS A 93 -18.91 -8.80 1.70
N ARG A 94 -19.77 -8.83 0.69
CA ARG A 94 -20.24 -10.09 0.08
C ARG A 94 -19.09 -10.85 -0.57
N ARG A 95 -18.21 -10.15 -1.29
CA ARG A 95 -16.98 -10.73 -1.88
C ARG A 95 -16.08 -11.32 -0.79
N THR A 96 -15.84 -10.60 0.31
CA THR A 96 -15.05 -11.10 1.45
C THR A 96 -15.69 -12.33 2.10
N GLN A 97 -17.00 -12.31 2.35
CA GLN A 97 -17.72 -13.44 2.95
C GLN A 97 -17.66 -14.70 2.08
N ALA A 98 -17.73 -14.54 0.75
CA ALA A 98 -17.68 -15.66 -0.18
C ALA A 98 -16.35 -16.44 -0.15
N VAL A 99 -15.26 -15.82 0.30
CA VAL A 99 -13.92 -16.44 0.38
C VAL A 99 -13.35 -16.42 1.80
N GLN A 100 -14.20 -16.31 2.83
CA GLN A 100 -13.73 -16.12 4.22
C GLN A 100 -12.83 -17.26 4.71
N ASN A 101 -13.13 -18.50 4.32
CA ASN A 101 -12.36 -19.67 4.72
C ASN A 101 -10.98 -19.63 4.08
N GLU A 102 -10.91 -19.25 2.80
CA GLU A 102 -9.67 -19.13 2.04
C GLU A 102 -8.82 -17.96 2.52
N ILE A 103 -9.42 -16.85 2.94
CA ILE A 103 -8.71 -15.75 3.60
C ILE A 103 -8.08 -16.23 4.92
N ALA A 104 -8.82 -16.98 5.74
CA ALA A 104 -8.29 -17.56 6.96
C ALA A 104 -7.13 -18.53 6.68
N MET A 105 -7.24 -19.36 5.63
CA MET A 105 -6.14 -20.25 5.19
C MET A 105 -4.92 -19.44 4.70
N ALA A 106 -5.15 -18.41 3.88
CA ALA A 106 -4.09 -17.54 3.36
C ALA A 106 -3.37 -16.76 4.47
N SER A 107 -4.03 -16.52 5.61
CA SER A 107 -3.41 -15.84 6.76
C SER A 107 -2.15 -16.55 7.30
N PHE A 108 -2.06 -17.88 7.10
CA PHE A 108 -0.92 -18.71 7.48
C PHE A 108 0.25 -18.70 6.48
N ILE A 109 0.14 -17.98 5.35
CA ILE A 109 1.28 -17.80 4.43
C ILE A 109 2.33 -16.92 5.10
N ASP A 110 3.53 -17.44 5.31
CA ASP A 110 4.63 -16.73 5.98
C ASP A 110 5.06 -15.45 5.25
N ASN A 111 5.17 -15.54 3.92
CA ASN A 111 5.55 -14.41 3.10
C ASN A 111 4.42 -13.38 3.05
N VAL A 112 4.58 -12.29 3.81
CA VAL A 112 3.60 -11.20 3.97
C VAL A 112 3.16 -10.61 2.62
N ASN A 113 4.06 -10.51 1.65
CA ASN A 113 3.74 -9.95 0.33
C ASN A 113 2.87 -10.92 -0.48
N ILE A 114 3.18 -12.22 -0.46
CA ILE A 114 2.36 -13.23 -1.14
C ILE A 114 0.99 -13.31 -0.46
N ARG A 115 0.96 -13.35 0.87
CA ARG A 115 -0.26 -13.35 1.67
C ARG A 115 -1.20 -12.21 1.32
N GLY A 116 -0.70 -10.97 1.34
CA GLY A 116 -1.47 -9.77 0.99
C GLY A 116 -2.07 -9.89 -0.41
N ARG A 117 -1.22 -10.18 -1.41
CA ARG A 117 -1.63 -10.28 -2.82
C ARG A 117 -2.66 -11.38 -3.08
N VAL A 118 -2.55 -12.52 -2.40
CA VAL A 118 -3.53 -13.61 -2.49
C VAL A 118 -4.88 -13.14 -1.96
N ILE A 119 -4.92 -12.52 -0.79
CA ILE A 119 -6.17 -12.07 -0.16
C ILE A 119 -6.81 -10.94 -0.96
N GLU A 120 -6.02 -9.95 -1.38
CA GLU A 120 -6.44 -8.85 -2.27
C GLU A 120 -7.10 -9.43 -3.53
N TYR A 121 -6.43 -10.36 -4.21
CA TYR A 121 -6.94 -11.00 -5.42
C TYR A 121 -8.20 -11.83 -5.19
N LEU A 122 -8.27 -12.60 -4.11
CA LEU A 122 -9.47 -13.41 -3.79
C LEU A 122 -10.72 -12.55 -3.59
N ILE A 123 -10.57 -11.33 -3.07
CA ILE A 123 -11.67 -10.40 -2.85
C ILE A 123 -12.02 -9.63 -4.13
N SER A 124 -11.02 -9.08 -4.83
CA SER A 124 -11.25 -8.17 -5.96
C SER A 124 -11.61 -8.89 -7.26
N SER A 125 -11.15 -10.13 -7.46
CA SER A 125 -11.37 -10.86 -8.71
C SER A 125 -12.76 -11.51 -8.78
N ASP A 126 -13.35 -11.48 -9.97
CA ASP A 126 -14.51 -12.30 -10.29
C ASP A 126 -14.12 -13.79 -10.42
N PRO A 127 -15.08 -14.72 -10.34
CA PRO A 127 -14.81 -16.15 -10.52
C PRO A 127 -14.08 -16.43 -11.85
N GLY A 128 -13.03 -17.25 -11.79
CA GLY A 128 -12.19 -17.53 -12.94
C GLY A 128 -11.11 -18.57 -12.64
N SER A 129 -10.46 -19.08 -13.68
CA SER A 129 -9.54 -20.22 -13.57
C SER A 129 -8.37 -19.98 -12.60
N LEU A 130 -7.79 -18.77 -12.60
CA LEU A 130 -6.71 -18.43 -11.66
C LEU A 130 -7.21 -18.36 -10.21
N ARG A 131 -8.37 -17.75 -9.98
CA ARG A 131 -8.98 -17.68 -8.65
C ARG A 131 -9.27 -19.07 -8.11
N GLU A 132 -9.90 -19.94 -8.90
CA GLU A 132 -10.19 -21.32 -8.51
C GLU A 132 -8.91 -22.13 -8.25
N ASN A 133 -7.85 -21.92 -9.04
CA ASN A 133 -6.54 -22.55 -8.80
C ASN A 133 -5.94 -22.11 -7.46
N ILE A 134 -5.95 -20.80 -7.14
CA ILE A 134 -5.47 -20.31 -5.84
C ILE A 134 -6.28 -20.93 -4.70
N ILE A 135 -7.61 -21.04 -4.84
CA ILE A 135 -8.48 -21.68 -3.85
C ILE A 135 -8.10 -23.17 -3.68
N ASP A 136 -7.88 -23.90 -4.77
CA ASP A 136 -7.43 -25.30 -4.71
C ASP A 136 -6.07 -25.43 -4.01
N CYS A 137 -5.12 -24.54 -4.31
CA CYS A 137 -3.81 -24.55 -3.66
C CYS A 137 -3.92 -24.30 -2.16
N LEU A 138 -4.72 -23.33 -1.73
CA LEU A 138 -4.95 -23.06 -0.30
C LEU A 138 -5.57 -24.26 0.42
N ARG A 139 -6.63 -24.84 -0.15
CA ARG A 139 -7.35 -25.98 0.45
C ARG A 139 -6.49 -27.24 0.53
N ASN A 140 -5.66 -27.49 -0.47
CA ASN A 140 -4.81 -28.68 -0.55
C ASN A 140 -3.37 -28.45 -0.07
N ARG A 141 -3.06 -27.26 0.47
CA ARG A 141 -1.71 -26.87 0.92
C ARG A 141 -0.63 -27.03 -0.17
N LYS A 142 -0.99 -26.75 -1.42
CA LYS A 142 -0.05 -26.74 -2.55
C LYS A 142 0.62 -25.36 -2.66
N PRO A 143 1.78 -25.26 -3.31
CA PRO A 143 2.40 -23.97 -3.61
C PRO A 143 1.44 -23.04 -4.37
N ILE A 144 1.36 -21.78 -3.92
CA ILE A 144 0.57 -20.75 -4.60
C ILE A 144 1.23 -20.45 -5.96
N PRO A 145 0.47 -20.43 -7.08
CA PRO A 145 1.04 -20.11 -8.38
C PRO A 145 1.62 -18.70 -8.40
N GLU A 146 2.64 -18.47 -9.22
CA GLU A 146 3.05 -17.09 -9.51
C GLU A 146 1.97 -16.41 -10.36
N PHE A 147 1.48 -15.28 -9.89
CA PHE A 147 0.64 -14.39 -10.66
C PHE A 147 1.12 -12.95 -10.50
N LYS A 148 0.78 -12.09 -11.47
CA LYS A 148 1.01 -10.65 -11.38
C LYS A 148 -0.31 -9.96 -11.07
N THR A 149 -0.25 -9.00 -10.15
CA THR A 149 -1.33 -8.04 -9.93
C THR A 149 -0.98 -6.79 -10.72
N ASP A 150 -1.98 -6.13 -11.32
CA ASP A 150 -1.75 -4.92 -12.10
C ASP A 150 -1.14 -3.83 -11.22
N TYR A 151 -0.23 -3.01 -11.77
CA TYR A 151 0.38 -1.87 -11.06
C TYR A 151 -0.58 -0.66 -10.94
N LYS A 152 -1.86 -0.89 -10.64
CA LYS A 152 -2.91 0.14 -10.50
C LYS A 152 -2.77 0.88 -9.16
N LEU A 153 -3.68 1.84 -8.92
CA LEU A 153 -3.74 2.57 -7.65
C LEU A 153 -4.47 1.74 -6.59
N GLY A 154 -5.63 1.17 -6.92
CA GLY A 154 -6.36 0.21 -6.07
C GLY A 154 -6.43 -1.18 -6.68
N ASP A 155 -6.98 -2.11 -5.90
CA ASP A 155 -7.21 -3.51 -6.27
C ASP A 155 -8.59 -3.73 -6.91
N TYR A 156 -9.55 -2.87 -6.57
CA TYR A 156 -10.93 -2.95 -7.04
C TYR A 156 -11.44 -1.57 -7.46
N SER A 157 -12.02 -1.47 -8.65
CA SER A 157 -12.60 -0.24 -9.16
C SER A 157 -14.06 -0.42 -9.51
N LYS A 158 -14.84 0.63 -9.31
CA LYS A 158 -16.26 0.65 -9.67
C LYS A 158 -16.69 2.04 -10.09
N GLU A 159 -17.37 2.11 -11.23
CA GLU A 159 -17.93 3.35 -11.77
C GLU A 159 -19.42 3.46 -11.48
N TYR A 160 -19.82 4.66 -11.05
CA TYR A 160 -21.18 5.11 -10.85
C TYR A 160 -21.40 6.37 -11.71
N PRO A 161 -22.65 6.77 -11.99
CA PRO A 161 -22.91 7.97 -12.81
C PRO A 161 -22.17 9.24 -12.35
N ASN A 162 -22.01 9.39 -11.03
CA ASN A 162 -21.40 10.56 -10.40
C ASN A 162 -20.07 10.28 -9.69
N TYR A 163 -19.61 9.02 -9.65
CA TYR A 163 -18.41 8.63 -8.91
C TYR A 163 -17.57 7.61 -9.66
N ILE A 164 -16.25 7.79 -9.63
CA ILE A 164 -15.28 6.79 -10.09
C ILE A 164 -14.49 6.37 -8.85
N THR A 165 -14.60 5.10 -8.46
CA THR A 165 -13.98 4.61 -7.23
C THR A 165 -12.79 3.72 -7.54
N GLU A 166 -11.72 3.94 -6.78
CA GLU A 166 -10.58 3.04 -6.68
C GLU A 166 -10.46 2.64 -5.21
N THR A 167 -10.48 1.34 -4.95
CA THR A 167 -10.43 0.77 -3.61
C THR A 167 -9.20 -0.11 -3.47
N ASP A 168 -8.35 0.24 -2.52
CA ASP A 168 -7.15 -0.52 -2.19
C ASP A 168 -7.42 -1.41 -0.98
N ILE A 169 -7.23 -2.71 -1.12
CA ILE A 169 -7.56 -3.70 -0.11
C ILE A 169 -6.35 -3.88 0.79
N LYS A 170 -6.55 -3.78 2.10
CA LYS A 170 -5.47 -3.85 3.08
C LYS A 170 -5.77 -4.87 4.15
N THR A 171 -4.95 -5.92 4.18
CA THR A 171 -5.10 -7.01 5.13
C THR A 171 -4.22 -6.79 6.37
N LYS A 172 -4.80 -7.01 7.55
CA LYS A 172 -4.13 -6.97 8.84
C LYS A 172 -4.43 -8.23 9.62
N VAL A 173 -3.41 -9.08 9.82
CA VAL A 173 -3.48 -10.16 10.80
C VAL A 173 -3.27 -9.54 12.17
N LEU A 174 -4.30 -9.57 13.01
CA LEU A 174 -4.39 -8.75 14.22
C LEU A 174 -3.41 -9.16 15.31
N SER A 175 -2.97 -10.42 15.29
CA SER A 175 -1.93 -10.94 16.18
C SER A 175 -0.50 -10.51 15.77
N LEU A 176 -0.31 -9.94 14.58
CA LEU A 176 1.00 -9.55 14.06
C LEU A 176 1.21 -8.04 14.12
N ASN A 177 2.39 -7.63 14.59
CA ASN A 177 2.84 -6.24 14.57
C ASN A 177 3.36 -5.84 13.19
N SER A 178 2.47 -5.74 12.21
CA SER A 178 2.76 -5.24 10.86
C SER A 178 2.10 -3.90 10.56
N ASN A 179 2.80 -3.03 9.84
CA ASN A 179 2.30 -1.73 9.39
C ASN A 179 2.18 -1.75 7.86
N PRO A 180 1.01 -2.10 7.29
CA PRO A 180 0.87 -2.14 5.84
C PRO A 180 1.05 -0.75 5.23
N LYS A 181 1.55 -0.71 3.99
CA LYS A 181 1.54 0.52 3.19
C LYS A 181 0.08 0.85 2.88
N ALA A 182 -0.30 2.11 3.01
CA ALA A 182 -1.66 2.58 2.72
C ALA A 182 -1.81 2.93 1.24
N TYR A 183 -0.96 3.80 0.70
CA TYR A 183 -1.00 4.20 -0.72
C TYR A 183 0.27 4.90 -1.18
N ASN A 184 0.48 4.96 -2.50
CA ASN A 184 1.50 5.82 -3.11
C ASN A 184 0.98 7.25 -3.26
N ILE A 185 1.78 8.23 -2.83
CA ILE A 185 1.36 9.64 -2.78
C ILE A 185 1.11 10.20 -4.19
N ASP A 186 2.04 10.02 -5.13
CA ASP A 186 1.92 10.58 -6.47
C ASP A 186 0.74 9.97 -7.25
N LYS A 187 0.52 8.65 -7.13
CA LYS A 187 -0.64 7.99 -7.75
C LYS A 187 -1.96 8.47 -7.14
N LEU A 188 -2.01 8.65 -5.81
CA LEU A 188 -3.19 9.16 -5.14
C LEU A 188 -3.53 10.58 -5.62
N LEU A 189 -2.56 11.48 -5.61
CA LEU A 189 -2.73 12.86 -6.05
C LEU A 189 -3.18 12.92 -7.51
N GLN A 190 -2.59 12.09 -8.37
CA GLN A 190 -3.00 11.99 -9.77
C GLN A 190 -4.46 11.55 -9.90
N PHE A 191 -4.89 10.51 -9.19
CA PHE A 191 -6.27 10.03 -9.27
C PHE A 191 -7.27 11.07 -8.75
N LEU A 192 -7.01 11.67 -7.59
CA LEU A 192 -7.88 12.65 -6.97
C LEU A 192 -7.95 14.01 -7.70
N SER A 193 -7.01 14.28 -8.62
CA SER A 193 -7.03 15.46 -9.48
C SER A 193 -8.05 15.40 -10.62
N HIS A 194 -8.76 14.29 -10.78
CA HIS A 194 -9.81 14.12 -11.77
C HIS A 194 -11.20 14.25 -11.14
N GLU A 195 -12.16 14.72 -11.94
CA GLU A 195 -13.55 14.84 -11.52
C GLU A 195 -14.14 13.48 -11.12
N LYS A 196 -15.13 13.51 -10.22
CA LYS A 196 -15.88 12.33 -9.74
C LYS A 196 -15.05 11.27 -8.99
N THR A 197 -13.73 11.42 -8.88
CA THR A 197 -12.91 10.37 -8.25
C THR A 197 -13.05 10.36 -6.73
N VAL A 198 -13.11 9.15 -6.17
CA VAL A 198 -13.13 8.87 -4.73
C VAL A 198 -12.22 7.68 -4.45
N TYR A 199 -11.17 7.89 -3.66
CA TYR A 199 -10.24 6.82 -3.27
C TYR A 199 -10.61 6.26 -1.90
N LEU A 200 -10.66 4.93 -1.81
CA LEU A 200 -11.03 4.20 -0.61
C LEU A 200 -9.98 3.17 -0.24
N ILE A 201 -9.93 2.87 1.05
CA ILE A 201 -9.22 1.72 1.59
C ILE A 201 -10.25 0.76 2.18
N TYR A 202 -10.16 -0.51 1.78
CA TYR A 202 -10.94 -1.58 2.37
C TYR A 202 -10.06 -2.42 3.29
N LEU A 203 -10.19 -2.18 4.59
CA LEU A 203 -9.45 -2.90 5.62
C LEU A 203 -10.10 -4.26 5.89
N VAL A 204 -9.28 -5.30 5.95
CA VAL A 204 -9.65 -6.67 6.28
C VAL A 204 -8.80 -7.13 7.46
N GLY A 205 -9.39 -7.16 8.64
CA GLY A 205 -8.82 -7.70 9.87
C GLY A 205 -9.08 -9.19 10.00
N ILE A 206 -8.04 -9.95 10.33
CA ILE A 206 -8.13 -11.40 10.59
C ILE A 206 -7.68 -11.63 12.03
N ASP A 207 -8.56 -12.13 12.87
CA ASP A 207 -8.23 -12.48 14.25
C ASP A 207 -7.54 -13.85 14.37
N LYS A 208 -7.14 -14.20 15.58
CA LYS A 208 -6.46 -15.48 15.88
C LYS A 208 -7.31 -16.73 15.59
N ASP A 209 -8.63 -16.58 15.57
CA ASP A 209 -9.58 -17.66 15.32
C ASP A 209 -9.99 -17.70 13.83
N GLY A 210 -9.37 -16.86 12.99
CA GLY A 210 -9.66 -16.73 11.57
C GLY A 210 -10.93 -15.94 11.25
N ARG A 211 -11.53 -15.26 12.23
CA ARG A 211 -12.71 -14.42 12.00
C ARG A 211 -12.31 -13.14 11.30
N ILE A 212 -13.13 -12.75 10.34
CA ILE A 212 -12.87 -11.59 9.50
C ILE A 212 -13.73 -10.41 9.96
N THR A 213 -13.09 -9.28 10.18
CA THR A 213 -13.74 -7.97 10.33
C THR A 213 -13.32 -7.10 9.16
N SER A 214 -14.23 -6.35 8.57
CA SER A 214 -13.88 -5.46 7.46
C SER A 214 -14.54 -4.09 7.54
N ARG A 215 -13.85 -3.10 6.97
CA ARG A 215 -14.28 -1.69 6.92
C ARG A 215 -13.88 -1.05 5.61
N LEU A 216 -14.80 -0.33 5.00
CA LEU A 216 -14.55 0.52 3.84
C LEU A 216 -14.45 1.97 4.32
N CYS A 217 -13.32 2.61 4.07
CA CYS A 217 -13.02 3.95 4.55
C CYS A 217 -12.54 4.82 3.39
N PRO A 218 -13.00 6.07 3.26
CA PRO A 218 -12.39 7.00 2.33
C PRO A 218 -11.02 7.42 2.88
N VAL A 219 -10.10 7.76 1.98
CA VAL A 219 -8.72 8.14 2.36
C VAL A 219 -8.63 9.35 3.30
N PHE A 220 -9.68 10.17 3.31
CA PHE A 220 -9.78 11.39 4.11
C PHE A 220 -10.40 11.17 5.50
N GLN A 221 -10.80 9.94 5.84
CA GLN A 221 -11.36 9.66 7.16
C GLN A 221 -10.35 9.99 8.25
N ASP A 222 -10.82 10.61 9.34
CA ASP A 222 -9.94 11.24 10.33
C ASP A 222 -9.02 10.24 11.02
N GLN A 223 -9.52 9.06 11.41
CA GLN A 223 -8.68 8.02 12.04
C GLN A 223 -7.59 7.51 11.08
N LEU A 224 -7.89 7.38 9.78
CA LEU A 224 -6.93 6.95 8.76
C LEU A 224 -5.82 7.98 8.62
N ARG A 225 -6.19 9.27 8.51
CA ARG A 225 -5.24 10.37 8.42
C ARG A 225 -4.34 10.46 9.66
N THR A 226 -4.89 10.30 10.87
CA THR A 226 -4.10 10.38 12.12
C THR A 226 -3.33 9.11 12.45
N SER A 227 -3.61 8.00 11.78
CA SER A 227 -2.95 6.70 12.01
C SER A 227 -1.96 6.31 10.93
N THR A 228 -1.48 7.29 10.16
CA THR A 228 -0.52 7.07 9.09
C THR A 228 0.67 8.02 9.17
N ASN A 229 1.81 7.60 8.64
CA ASN A 229 3.01 8.39 8.48
C ASN A 229 3.44 8.39 7.00
N ILE A 230 4.06 9.50 6.58
CA ILE A 230 4.72 9.58 5.28
C ILE A 230 6.08 8.88 5.35
N ILE A 231 6.32 7.97 4.41
CA ILE A 231 7.59 7.28 4.22
C ILE A 231 8.16 7.73 2.88
N HIS A 232 9.18 8.59 2.93
CA HIS A 232 9.87 9.08 1.75
C HIS A 232 10.61 7.93 1.04
N HIS A 233 10.60 7.95 -0.29
CA HIS A 233 11.49 7.09 -1.07
C HIS A 233 12.88 7.71 -1.16
N TRP A 234 13.89 6.87 -1.36
CA TRP A 234 15.25 7.33 -1.64
C TRP A 234 15.29 8.24 -2.88
N ALA A 235 16.19 9.22 -2.87
CA ALA A 235 16.29 10.29 -3.88
C ALA A 235 16.31 9.74 -5.32
N GLY A 236 16.94 8.58 -5.55
CA GLY A 236 17.01 7.92 -6.86
C GLY A 236 15.68 7.41 -7.44
N ARG A 237 14.57 7.39 -6.68
CA ARG A 237 13.23 7.09 -7.22
C ARG A 237 12.47 8.30 -7.73
N ASN A 238 12.84 9.52 -7.30
CA ASN A 238 12.19 10.78 -7.71
C ASN A 238 10.64 10.74 -7.62
N SER A 239 10.14 10.29 -6.46
CA SER A 239 8.71 10.25 -6.08
C SER A 239 8.57 10.75 -4.64
N ARG A 240 7.38 11.22 -4.25
CA ARG A 240 7.11 11.70 -2.88
C ARG A 240 7.15 10.62 -1.81
N GLY A 241 6.97 9.37 -2.22
CA GLY A 241 7.00 8.21 -1.33
C GLY A 241 5.62 7.55 -1.19
N VAL A 242 5.40 6.94 -0.03
CA VAL A 242 4.16 6.24 0.32
C VAL A 242 3.67 6.71 1.68
N VAL A 243 2.38 6.57 1.91
CA VAL A 243 1.79 6.68 3.25
C VAL A 243 1.70 5.26 3.83
N GLN A 244 2.06 5.10 5.09
CA GLN A 244 2.07 3.81 5.79
C GLN A 244 1.30 3.92 7.11
N PHE A 245 0.55 2.89 7.46
CA PHE A 245 -0.13 2.83 8.76
C PHE A 245 0.86 2.76 9.92
N VAL A 246 0.43 3.22 11.10
CA VAL A 246 1.26 3.27 12.31
C VAL A 246 0.58 2.52 13.45
N GLY A 247 1.32 1.58 14.04
CA GLY A 247 0.92 0.90 15.27
C GLY A 247 -0.40 0.15 15.13
N ASN A 248 -1.34 0.45 16.02
CA ASN A 248 -2.65 -0.18 16.08
C ASN A 248 -3.73 0.55 15.27
N GLY A 249 -3.39 1.60 14.52
CA GLY A 249 -4.33 2.39 13.74
C GLY A 249 -5.36 1.58 12.92
N PRO A 250 -4.91 0.59 12.11
CA PRO A 250 -5.83 -0.29 11.39
C PRO A 250 -6.80 -1.05 12.30
N ASN A 251 -6.37 -1.45 13.50
CA ASN A 251 -7.21 -2.15 14.46
C ASN A 251 -8.29 -1.22 15.01
N ASP A 252 -7.93 0.02 15.35
CA ASP A 252 -8.87 1.03 15.85
C ASP A 252 -9.94 1.33 14.81
N ILE A 253 -9.55 1.45 13.53
CA ILE A 253 -10.51 1.64 12.42
C ILE A 253 -11.44 0.43 12.27
N LEU A 254 -10.92 -0.79 12.44
CA LEU A 254 -11.71 -2.03 12.31
C LEU A 254 -12.76 -2.16 13.43
N TYR A 255 -12.39 -1.85 14.67
CA TYR A 255 -13.19 -2.13 15.86
C TYR A 255 -13.98 -0.93 16.39
N ASP A 256 -13.39 0.25 16.37
CA ASP A 256 -13.93 1.49 16.94
C ASP A 256 -14.07 2.57 15.85
N TYR A 257 -14.72 2.20 14.74
CA TYR A 257 -14.85 3.05 13.57
C TYR A 257 -15.64 4.33 13.88
N ASN A 258 -15.04 5.47 13.53
CA ASN A 258 -15.69 6.78 13.52
C ASN A 258 -15.85 7.24 12.07
N ASP A 259 -17.04 7.70 11.67
CA ASP A 259 -17.30 8.19 10.31
C ASP A 259 -16.85 9.66 10.07
N GLY A 260 -16.16 10.25 11.05
CA GLY A 260 -15.58 11.59 10.99
C GLY A 260 -14.69 11.84 9.77
N LEU A 261 -15.01 12.92 9.06
CA LEU A 261 -14.24 13.45 7.94
C LEU A 261 -14.31 14.99 7.97
N SER A 262 -13.24 15.62 8.45
CA SER A 262 -13.03 17.07 8.35
C SER A 262 -12.54 17.45 6.96
N ILE A 263 -13.30 18.30 6.26
CA ILE A 263 -12.94 18.78 4.91
C ILE A 263 -11.69 19.65 4.99
N GLU A 264 -11.63 20.55 5.97
CA GLU A 264 -10.55 21.51 6.17
C GLU A 264 -9.24 20.77 6.48
N ALA A 265 -9.23 19.88 7.48
CA ALA A 265 -8.05 19.11 7.82
C ALA A 265 -7.57 18.20 6.66
N SER A 266 -8.51 17.72 5.83
CA SER A 266 -8.19 16.93 4.64
C SER A 266 -7.57 17.77 3.53
N LYS A 267 -8.00 19.03 3.36
CA LYS A 267 -7.36 19.97 2.42
C LYS A 267 -5.96 20.32 2.86
N ASP A 268 -5.77 20.59 4.15
CA ASP A 268 -4.44 20.86 4.72
C ASP A 268 -3.50 19.67 4.50
N TYR A 269 -4.00 18.45 4.71
CA TYR A 269 -3.27 17.22 4.43
C TYR A 269 -2.89 17.07 2.95
N LEU A 270 -3.79 17.39 2.01
CA LEU A 270 -3.46 17.38 0.58
C LEU A 270 -2.39 18.43 0.22
N MET A 271 -2.42 19.60 0.86
CA MET A 271 -1.39 20.62 0.67
C MET A 271 -0.02 20.14 1.19
N GLU A 272 0.00 19.49 2.35
CA GLU A 272 1.20 18.85 2.89
C GLU A 272 1.76 17.85 1.88
N LEU A 273 0.93 16.92 1.37
CA LEU A 273 1.34 15.92 0.39
C LEU A 273 1.88 16.55 -0.90
N LEU A 274 1.27 17.62 -1.41
CA LEU A 274 1.74 18.33 -2.60
C LEU A 274 3.10 18.99 -2.41
N SER A 275 3.40 19.45 -1.19
CA SER A 275 4.63 20.19 -0.86
C SER A 275 5.89 19.31 -0.74
N LEU A 276 5.73 17.97 -0.67
CA LEU A 276 6.82 16.99 -0.60
C LEU A 276 7.62 16.86 -1.91
#